data_AF-A0A933EKQ5-F1
#
_entry.id   AF-A0A933EKQ5-F1
#
_cell.length_a   1.000
_cell.length_b   1.000
_cell.length_c   1.000
_cell.angle_alpha   90.00
_cell.angle_beta   90.00
_cell.angle_gamma   90.00
#
_symmetry.space_group_name_H-M   'P 1'
#
loop_
_entity.id
_entity.type
_entity.pdbx_description
1 polymer ?
#
loop_
_entity_poly.entity_id
_entity_poly.type
_entity_poly.pdbx_seq_one_letter_code
_entity_poly.pdbx_strand_id
1 'polypeptide(L)'
;MVHEADFYRFVREERLFCALLAHLLLERGPNLARFLEIINAKLPENVRRPVDQLDNVEVYLEFSFLRDQWHTLGQANDISNAAKRRRIFELISRVPGLSRFREEMFPSSIPDFNRFFVGRRGGHIKDDIVYPGQWSVASLSDNVCAKLGATSTEFGEFCRFKWSFNIKPDLVVLVPGWRPLCIEAKLESREGWYPTNAKEVKLFDDIFGSEQGRVGQIKLQRFMFEYLLGSPCQSVVIGKTLLTEPSEAPPIFLGWRDVFAQLDLDTSHPFVRRFIGANRHMQPEGH
;
A
#
# COMPACT_ATOMS: atom_id res chain seq x y z
N MET A 1 -1.68 38.28 3.94
CA MET A 1 -2.04 37.88 5.32
C MET A 1 -3.09 36.79 5.21
N VAL A 2 -2.78 35.57 5.62
CA VAL A 2 -3.73 34.46 5.63
C VAL A 2 -4.54 34.57 6.92
N HIS A 3 -5.70 35.22 6.89
CA HIS A 3 -6.75 35.05 7.89
C HIS A 3 -8.13 35.40 7.31
N GLU A 4 -8.89 34.35 7.02
CA GLU A 4 -10.35 34.31 7.21
C GLU A 4 -10.73 33.09 8.08
N ALA A 5 -9.95 32.01 8.05
CA ALA A 5 -9.98 30.93 9.04
C ALA A 5 -8.60 30.24 9.14
N ASP A 6 -8.26 29.69 10.31
CA ASP A 6 -7.05 28.89 10.47
C ASP A 6 -7.11 27.62 9.63
N PHE A 7 -6.05 27.32 8.87
CA PHE A 7 -6.02 26.20 7.90
C PHE A 7 -6.42 24.84 8.51
N TYR A 8 -6.03 24.56 9.76
CA TYR A 8 -6.34 23.31 10.44
C TYR A 8 -7.85 23.06 10.63
N ARG A 9 -8.69 24.10 10.56
CA ARG A 9 -10.15 23.99 10.73
C ARG A 9 -10.84 23.37 9.52
N PHE A 10 -10.25 23.52 8.34
CA PHE A 10 -10.86 23.11 7.07
C PHE A 10 -9.97 22.25 6.19
N VAL A 11 -8.73 21.98 6.59
CA VAL A 11 -7.84 21.05 5.89
C VAL A 11 -8.49 19.69 5.75
N ARG A 12 -8.40 19.16 4.53
CA ARG A 12 -8.97 17.88 4.10
C ARG A 12 -7.88 16.85 3.75
N GLU A 13 -6.62 17.24 3.91
CA GLU A 13 -5.47 16.41 3.56
C GLU A 13 -5.41 15.18 4.48
N GLU A 14 -5.74 14.01 3.94
CA GLU A 14 -5.81 12.76 4.68
C GLU A 14 -4.49 12.42 5.38
N ARG A 15 -3.35 12.80 4.78
CA ARG A 15 -2.01 12.60 5.37
C ARG A 15 -1.82 13.31 6.70
N LEU A 16 -2.42 14.49 6.88
CA LEU A 16 -2.35 15.18 8.16
C LEU A 16 -3.14 14.43 9.23
N PHE A 17 -4.26 13.82 8.87
CA PHE A 17 -5.10 13.05 9.79
C PHE A 17 -4.36 11.77 10.22
N CYS A 18 -3.71 11.08 9.27
CA CYS A 18 -2.83 9.95 9.57
C CYS A 18 -1.66 10.34 10.46
N ALA A 19 -1.02 11.49 10.23
CA ALA A 19 0.07 11.96 11.06
C ALA A 19 -0.37 12.23 12.52
N LEU A 20 -1.55 12.82 12.71
CA LEU A 20 -2.13 13.04 14.04
C LEU A 20 -2.49 11.72 14.72
N LEU A 21 -3.08 10.77 13.98
CA LEU A 21 -3.36 9.44 14.51
C LEU A 21 -2.06 8.73 14.92
N ALA A 22 -1.07 8.68 14.05
CA ALA A 22 0.23 8.05 14.34
C ALA A 22 0.90 8.67 15.58
N HIS A 23 0.85 10.00 15.71
CA HIS A 23 1.33 10.68 16.91
C HIS A 23 0.62 10.16 18.16
N LEU A 24 -0.72 10.17 18.19
CA LEU A 24 -1.49 9.69 19.36
C LEU A 24 -1.24 8.20 19.67
N LEU A 25 -1.03 7.36 18.65
CA LEU A 25 -0.73 5.94 18.84
C LEU A 25 0.68 5.69 19.40
N LEU A 26 1.63 6.61 19.14
CA LEU A 26 3.00 6.53 19.63
C LEU A 26 3.20 7.21 20.99
N GLU A 27 2.22 7.98 21.46
CA GLU A 27 2.27 8.57 22.80
C GLU A 27 2.18 7.51 23.89
N ARG A 28 2.92 7.73 24.99
CA ARG A 28 2.76 6.91 26.19
C ARG A 28 1.36 7.10 26.74
N GLY A 29 0.58 6.03 26.82
CA GLY A 29 -0.78 6.10 27.34
C GLY A 29 -1.67 5.00 26.76
N PRO A 30 -3.00 5.13 26.94
CA PRO A 30 -3.95 4.09 26.57
C PRO A 30 -4.32 4.10 25.07
N ASN A 31 -3.89 5.10 24.29
CA ASN A 31 -4.38 5.34 22.93
C ASN A 31 -4.18 4.18 21.98
N LEU A 32 -3.00 3.56 22.00
CA LEU A 32 -2.74 2.39 21.17
C LEU A 32 -3.67 1.23 21.54
N ALA A 33 -3.80 0.92 22.84
CA ALA A 33 -4.71 -0.13 23.31
C ALA A 33 -6.16 0.16 22.90
N ARG A 34 -6.65 1.38 23.13
CA ARG A 34 -8.00 1.80 22.76
C ARG A 34 -8.25 1.69 21.25
N PHE A 35 -7.28 2.10 20.43
CA PHE A 35 -7.41 1.96 18.98
C PHE A 35 -7.50 0.48 18.55
N LEU A 36 -6.67 -0.39 19.14
CA LEU A 36 -6.73 -1.83 18.87
C LEU A 36 -8.03 -2.47 19.38
N GLU A 37 -8.60 -1.98 20.48
CA GLU A 37 -9.92 -2.39 20.98
C GLU A 37 -11.05 -2.02 20.00
N ILE A 38 -11.00 -0.83 19.40
CA ILE A 38 -11.95 -0.42 18.34
C ILE A 38 -11.89 -1.40 17.17
N ILE A 39 -10.68 -1.81 16.76
CA ILE A 39 -10.47 -2.80 15.70
C ILE A 39 -11.01 -4.17 16.10
N ASN A 40 -10.67 -4.66 17.30
CA ASN A 40 -11.16 -5.93 17.84
C ASN A 40 -12.70 -5.97 17.90
N ALA A 41 -13.34 -4.87 18.27
CA ALA A 41 -14.80 -4.79 18.33
C ALA A 41 -15.47 -5.02 16.97
N LYS A 42 -14.76 -4.75 15.86
CA LYS A 42 -15.23 -5.00 14.48
C LYS A 42 -14.88 -6.40 13.96
N LEU A 43 -13.99 -7.12 14.65
CA LEU A 43 -13.58 -8.47 14.27
C LEU A 43 -14.51 -9.54 14.85
N PRO A 44 -14.68 -10.68 14.15
CA PRO A 44 -15.28 -11.88 14.72
C PRO A 44 -14.54 -12.33 15.98
N GLU A 45 -15.28 -12.85 16.97
CA GLU A 45 -14.75 -13.20 18.28
C GLU A 45 -13.55 -14.16 18.22
N ASN A 46 -13.58 -15.13 17.31
CA ASN A 46 -12.51 -16.11 17.10
C ASN A 46 -11.23 -15.55 16.47
N VAL A 47 -11.25 -14.29 16.00
CA VAL A 47 -10.10 -13.61 15.38
C VAL A 47 -9.56 -12.49 16.27
N ARG A 48 -10.32 -12.07 17.30
CA ARG A 48 -9.89 -11.05 18.26
C ARG A 48 -8.61 -11.47 18.97
N ARG A 49 -7.81 -10.48 19.35
CA ARG A 49 -6.51 -10.69 19.99
C ARG A 49 -6.37 -9.82 21.24
N PRO A 50 -5.64 -10.28 22.27
CA PRO A 50 -5.33 -9.44 23.43
C PRO A 50 -4.60 -8.15 23.06
N VAL A 51 -4.83 -7.09 23.86
CA VAL A 51 -4.22 -5.75 23.72
C VAL A 51 -3.29 -5.41 24.88
N ASP A 52 -2.81 -6.42 25.60
CA ASP A 52 -2.01 -6.33 26.81
C ASP A 52 -0.48 -6.30 26.56
N GLN A 53 -0.03 -6.75 25.38
CA GLN A 53 1.39 -6.80 25.01
C GLN A 53 1.74 -5.80 23.89
N LEU A 54 1.95 -4.53 24.28
CA LEU A 54 2.15 -3.42 23.33
C LEU A 54 3.58 -2.88 23.25
N ASP A 55 4.54 -3.49 23.97
CA ASP A 55 5.91 -2.96 24.13
C ASP A 55 6.72 -2.90 22.83
N ASN A 56 6.35 -3.69 21.81
CA ASN A 56 7.05 -3.78 20.53
C ASN A 56 6.14 -3.46 19.34
N VAL A 57 5.15 -2.58 19.54
CA VAL A 57 4.30 -2.13 18.44
C VAL A 57 5.02 -1.08 17.61
N GLU A 58 4.98 -1.26 16.29
CA GLU A 58 5.57 -0.34 15.33
C GLU A 58 4.47 0.36 14.52
N VAL A 59 4.60 1.67 14.34
CA VAL A 59 3.65 2.49 13.58
C VAL A 59 4.40 3.21 12.46
N TYR A 60 4.04 2.92 11.22
CA TYR A 60 4.67 3.47 10.02
C TYR A 60 3.72 4.33 9.20
N LEU A 61 4.14 5.53 8.84
CA LEU A 61 3.46 6.41 7.88
C LEU A 61 4.04 6.23 6.48
N GLU A 62 3.19 6.32 5.45
CA GLU A 62 3.57 6.16 4.04
C GLU A 62 4.43 4.90 3.78
N PHE A 63 3.93 3.74 4.21
CA PHE A 63 4.68 2.49 4.25
C PHE A 63 5.14 2.02 2.86
N SER A 64 6.36 2.39 2.47
CA SER A 64 6.92 2.20 1.12
C SER A 64 7.88 1.00 1.05
N PHE A 65 7.56 -0.08 1.76
CA PHE A 65 8.51 -1.15 2.11
C PHE A 65 9.25 -1.76 0.91
N LEU A 66 8.54 -2.14 -0.17
CA LEU A 66 9.18 -2.79 -1.32
C LEU A 66 10.12 -1.84 -2.06
N ARG A 67 9.75 -0.56 -2.19
CA ARG A 67 10.60 0.47 -2.78
C ARG A 67 11.85 0.68 -1.93
N ASP A 68 11.68 0.85 -0.64
CA ASP A 68 12.77 1.20 0.26
C ASP A 68 13.71 -0.01 0.44
N GLN A 69 13.17 -1.23 0.55
CA GLN A 69 13.94 -2.48 0.51
C GLN A 69 14.72 -2.63 -0.80
N TRP A 70 14.13 -2.28 -1.96
CA TRP A 70 14.86 -2.35 -3.23
C TRP A 70 16.11 -1.48 -3.23
N HIS A 71 16.04 -0.27 -2.67
CA HIS A 71 17.15 0.68 -2.62
C HIS A 71 18.24 0.32 -1.60
N THR A 72 17.97 -0.61 -0.68
CA THR A 72 19.01 -1.20 0.19
C THR A 72 19.71 -2.40 -0.47
N LEU A 73 19.12 -3.00 -1.51
CA LEU A 73 19.77 -4.07 -2.26
C LEU A 73 20.99 -3.55 -3.01
N GLY A 74 22.15 -4.12 -2.71
CA GLY A 74 23.34 -3.90 -3.51
C GLY A 74 24.16 -2.67 -3.16
N GLN A 75 24.01 -2.11 -1.95
CA GLN A 75 24.94 -1.12 -1.40
C GLN A 75 26.34 -1.71 -1.08
N ALA A 76 26.57 -2.99 -1.34
CA ALA A 76 27.88 -3.64 -1.31
C ALA A 76 28.35 -3.99 -2.73
N ASN A 77 29.56 -3.54 -3.06
CA ASN A 77 30.20 -3.64 -4.39
C ASN A 77 30.07 -5.05 -5.02
N ASP A 78 29.63 -5.09 -6.29
CA ASP A 78 29.49 -6.26 -7.18
C ASP A 78 28.43 -7.34 -6.89
N ILE A 79 27.79 -7.36 -5.72
CA ILE A 79 26.73 -8.36 -5.40
C ILE A 79 25.32 -7.82 -5.74
N SER A 80 25.21 -6.55 -6.15
CA SER A 80 23.95 -5.81 -6.27
C SER A 80 22.95 -6.41 -7.25
N ASN A 81 23.36 -6.64 -8.50
CA ASN A 81 22.44 -7.06 -9.56
C ASN A 81 22.01 -8.52 -9.42
N ALA A 82 22.92 -9.40 -9.01
CA ALA A 82 22.56 -10.79 -8.71
C ALA A 82 21.55 -10.87 -7.55
N ALA A 83 21.75 -10.07 -6.49
CA ALA A 83 20.79 -9.98 -5.39
C ALA A 83 19.44 -9.40 -5.85
N LYS A 84 19.44 -8.36 -6.69
CA LYS A 84 18.23 -7.77 -7.29
C LYS A 84 17.46 -8.77 -8.15
N ARG A 85 18.14 -9.53 -9.03
CA ARG A 85 17.50 -10.62 -9.81
C ARG A 85 16.90 -11.67 -8.91
N ARG A 86 17.70 -12.20 -7.98
CA ARG A 86 17.23 -13.22 -7.03
C ARG A 86 15.99 -12.75 -6.28
N ARG A 87 15.99 -11.49 -5.81
CA ARG A 87 14.83 -10.92 -5.11
C ARG A 87 13.60 -10.79 -6.01
N ILE A 88 13.76 -10.36 -7.27
CA ILE A 88 12.65 -10.31 -8.23
C ILE A 88 12.04 -11.70 -8.40
N PHE A 89 12.85 -12.72 -8.65
CA PHE A 89 12.35 -14.07 -8.92
C PHE A 89 11.84 -14.78 -7.66
N GLU A 90 12.43 -14.52 -6.50
CA GLU A 90 11.88 -14.94 -5.21
C GLU A 90 10.46 -14.38 -5.04
N LEU A 91 10.26 -13.08 -5.26
CA LEU A 91 8.95 -12.45 -5.11
C LEU A 91 7.95 -12.91 -6.18
N ILE A 92 8.38 -13.07 -7.44
CA ILE A 92 7.55 -13.62 -8.52
C ILE A 92 7.07 -15.03 -8.17
N SER A 93 7.94 -15.88 -7.61
CA SER A 93 7.60 -17.26 -7.26
C SER A 93 6.53 -17.38 -6.17
N ARG A 94 6.37 -16.35 -5.32
CA ARG A 94 5.34 -16.29 -4.28
C ARG A 94 3.95 -15.96 -4.82
N VAL A 95 3.87 -15.38 -6.03
CA VAL A 95 2.59 -15.06 -6.67
C VAL A 95 2.11 -16.31 -7.41
N PRO A 96 0.97 -16.94 -7.03
CA PRO A 96 0.54 -18.21 -7.62
C PRO A 96 0.46 -18.18 -9.14
N GLY A 97 -0.12 -17.10 -9.69
CA GLY A 97 -0.25 -16.88 -11.12
C GLY A 97 1.08 -16.62 -11.86
N LEU A 98 2.19 -16.40 -11.16
CA LEU A 98 3.50 -16.17 -11.78
C LEU A 98 4.54 -17.25 -11.47
N SER A 99 4.16 -18.29 -10.70
CA SER A 99 5.08 -19.32 -10.20
C SER A 99 5.86 -20.08 -11.28
N ARG A 100 5.35 -20.14 -12.52
CA ARG A 100 6.04 -20.80 -13.64
C ARG A 100 7.17 -19.97 -14.25
N PHE A 101 7.20 -18.65 -14.02
CA PHE A 101 8.17 -17.75 -14.63
C PHE A 101 9.48 -17.78 -13.84
N ARG A 102 10.43 -18.58 -14.30
CA ARG A 102 11.74 -18.75 -13.67
C ARG A 102 12.77 -17.83 -14.29
N GLU A 103 13.85 -17.59 -13.57
CA GLU A 103 14.93 -16.68 -13.97
C GLU A 103 15.50 -16.99 -15.36
N GLU A 104 15.61 -18.27 -15.71
CA GLU A 104 16.19 -18.75 -16.97
C GLU A 104 15.33 -18.40 -18.20
N MET A 105 14.06 -18.04 -17.99
CA MET A 105 13.17 -17.59 -19.06
C MET A 105 13.42 -16.14 -19.48
N PHE A 106 14.24 -15.40 -18.73
CA PHE A 106 14.49 -13.98 -18.95
C PHE A 106 15.95 -13.75 -19.38
N PRO A 107 16.22 -12.66 -20.13
CA PRO A 107 17.58 -12.35 -20.54
C PRO A 107 18.55 -12.27 -19.36
N SER A 108 19.75 -12.82 -19.52
CA SER A 108 20.78 -12.86 -18.48
C SER A 108 21.56 -11.56 -18.35
N SER A 109 21.79 -10.85 -19.47
CA SER A 109 22.51 -9.56 -19.47
C SER A 109 21.65 -8.44 -18.88
N ILE A 110 22.26 -7.52 -18.13
CA ILE A 110 21.55 -6.36 -17.55
C ILE A 110 20.88 -5.50 -18.64
N PRO A 111 21.55 -5.10 -19.75
CA PRO A 111 20.91 -4.30 -20.79
C PRO A 111 19.70 -4.99 -21.41
N ASP A 112 19.78 -6.30 -21.68
CA ASP A 112 18.67 -7.01 -22.31
C ASP A 112 17.54 -7.29 -21.32
N PHE A 113 17.85 -7.54 -20.05
CA PHE A 113 16.86 -7.65 -18.98
C PHE A 113 16.10 -6.33 -18.81
N ASN A 114 16.82 -5.20 -18.72
CA ASN A 114 16.20 -3.89 -18.64
C ASN A 114 15.39 -3.57 -19.90
N ARG A 115 15.88 -3.94 -21.09
CA ARG A 115 15.13 -3.80 -22.34
C ARG A 115 13.84 -4.62 -22.34
N PHE A 116 13.87 -5.81 -21.76
CA PHE A 116 12.70 -6.68 -21.63
C PHE A 116 11.59 -6.01 -20.80
N PHE A 117 11.93 -5.38 -19.68
CA PHE A 117 10.93 -4.81 -18.77
C PHE A 117 10.58 -3.34 -19.04
N VAL A 118 11.47 -2.55 -19.64
CA VAL A 118 11.34 -1.08 -19.78
C VAL A 118 11.35 -0.65 -21.25
N GLY A 119 11.54 -1.59 -22.18
CA GLY A 119 11.61 -1.32 -23.62
C GLY A 119 12.96 -0.71 -24.02
N ARG A 120 13.00 -0.05 -25.20
CA ARG A 120 14.25 0.42 -25.82
C ARG A 120 15.15 1.22 -24.88
N ARG A 121 14.57 2.08 -24.03
CA ARG A 121 15.32 2.91 -23.08
C ARG A 121 16.06 2.11 -22.02
N GLY A 122 15.49 0.99 -21.57
CA GLY A 122 16.13 0.09 -20.60
C GLY A 122 17.46 -0.47 -21.10
N GLY A 123 17.58 -0.71 -22.40
CA GLY A 123 18.83 -1.22 -23.00
C GLY A 123 20.02 -0.26 -22.94
N HIS A 124 19.82 1.01 -22.56
CA HIS A 124 20.92 1.96 -22.32
C HIS A 124 21.46 1.89 -20.88
N ILE A 125 20.73 1.24 -19.97
CA ILE A 125 21.13 1.06 -18.57
C ILE A 125 21.90 -0.26 -18.49
N LYS A 126 23.22 -0.15 -18.29
CA LYS A 126 24.14 -1.30 -18.37
C LYS A 126 24.57 -1.85 -17.02
N ASP A 127 24.58 -1.00 -16.00
CA ASP A 127 25.26 -1.30 -14.74
C ASP A 127 24.30 -1.61 -13.59
N ASP A 128 22.99 -1.41 -13.80
CA ASP A 128 21.99 -1.66 -12.77
C ASP A 128 20.68 -2.23 -13.33
N ILE A 129 20.06 -3.12 -12.58
CA ILE A 129 18.71 -3.61 -12.88
C ILE A 129 17.70 -2.54 -12.52
N VAL A 130 16.80 -2.25 -13.45
CA VAL A 130 15.76 -1.25 -13.24
C VAL A 130 14.77 -1.73 -12.19
N TYR A 131 14.52 -0.85 -11.23
CA TYR A 131 13.50 -0.96 -10.20
C TYR A 131 12.13 -1.40 -10.77
N PRO A 132 11.49 -2.45 -10.24
CA PRO A 132 10.25 -2.99 -10.80
C PRO A 132 9.10 -2.00 -10.94
N GLY A 133 9.00 -1.01 -10.04
CA GLY A 133 7.99 0.05 -10.16
C GLY A 133 8.10 0.90 -11.44
N GLN A 134 9.24 0.86 -12.13
CA GLN A 134 9.54 1.58 -13.39
C GLN A 134 9.38 0.69 -14.64
N TRP A 135 8.98 -0.57 -14.50
CA TRP A 135 8.69 -1.41 -15.66
C TRP A 135 7.58 -0.79 -16.52
N SER A 136 7.51 -1.17 -17.79
CA SER A 136 6.49 -0.65 -18.70
C SER A 136 5.38 -1.67 -18.85
N VAL A 137 4.12 -1.25 -18.67
CA VAL A 137 2.96 -2.12 -18.96
C VAL A 137 2.97 -2.59 -20.42
N ALA A 138 3.36 -1.70 -21.35
CA ALA A 138 3.52 -2.06 -22.76
C ALA A 138 4.62 -3.10 -22.97
N SER A 139 5.79 -2.94 -22.35
CA SER A 139 6.88 -3.94 -22.48
C SER A 139 6.53 -5.27 -21.83
N LEU A 140 5.77 -5.27 -20.72
CA LEU A 140 5.24 -6.49 -20.13
C LEU A 140 4.26 -7.17 -21.09
N SER A 141 3.33 -6.43 -21.69
CA SER A 141 2.40 -6.98 -22.69
C SER A 141 3.15 -7.58 -23.88
N ASP A 142 4.08 -6.83 -24.47
CA ASP A 142 4.81 -7.27 -25.66
C ASP A 142 5.73 -8.46 -25.38
N ASN A 143 6.47 -8.44 -24.27
CA ASN A 143 7.50 -9.44 -24.03
C ASN A 143 6.99 -10.64 -23.24
N VAL A 144 6.19 -10.44 -22.21
CA VAL A 144 5.70 -11.55 -21.39
C VAL A 144 4.58 -12.30 -22.11
N CYS A 145 3.61 -11.60 -22.72
CA CYS A 145 2.56 -12.27 -23.49
C CYS A 145 3.11 -12.82 -24.81
N ALA A 146 3.75 -11.99 -25.64
CA ALA A 146 4.09 -12.42 -27.00
C ALA A 146 5.33 -13.33 -27.07
N LYS A 147 6.31 -13.21 -26.15
CA LYS A 147 7.52 -14.05 -26.19
C LYS A 147 7.48 -15.22 -25.21
N LEU A 148 6.89 -15.04 -24.02
CA LEU A 148 6.82 -16.09 -23.00
C LEU A 148 5.46 -16.81 -22.95
N GLY A 149 4.54 -16.45 -23.85
CA GLY A 149 3.22 -17.07 -23.98
C GLY A 149 2.37 -16.90 -22.73
N ALA A 150 2.44 -15.74 -22.08
CA ALA A 150 1.62 -15.47 -20.90
C ALA A 150 0.15 -15.27 -21.24
N THR A 151 -0.72 -15.79 -20.39
CA THR A 151 -2.16 -15.53 -20.45
C THR A 151 -2.47 -14.10 -20.01
N SER A 152 -3.67 -13.60 -20.32
CA SER A 152 -4.13 -12.30 -19.82
C SER A 152 -4.10 -12.23 -18.28
N THR A 153 -4.47 -13.32 -17.59
CA THR A 153 -4.38 -13.40 -16.13
C THR A 153 -2.94 -13.21 -15.64
N GLU A 154 -1.98 -13.91 -16.23
CA GLU A 154 -0.56 -13.81 -15.85
C GLU A 154 0.01 -12.42 -16.12
N PHE A 155 -0.38 -11.80 -17.24
CA PHE A 155 -0.05 -10.41 -17.52
C PHE A 155 -0.61 -9.44 -16.45
N GLY A 156 -1.84 -9.65 -16.02
CA GLY A 156 -2.46 -8.90 -14.93
C GLY A 156 -1.68 -9.03 -13.62
N GLU A 157 -1.22 -10.24 -13.28
CA GLU A 157 -0.41 -10.46 -12.08
C GLU A 157 0.98 -9.82 -12.17
N PHE A 158 1.63 -9.82 -13.36
CA PHE A 158 2.88 -9.07 -13.56
C PHE A 158 2.69 -7.56 -13.37
N CYS A 159 1.54 -7.03 -13.78
CA CYS A 159 1.23 -5.63 -13.59
C CYS A 159 0.96 -5.29 -12.12
N ARG A 160 0.25 -6.16 -11.38
CA ARG A 160 0.11 -6.02 -9.92
C ARG A 160 1.46 -6.07 -9.23
N PHE A 161 2.31 -7.05 -9.57
CA PHE A 161 3.68 -7.14 -9.08
C PHE A 161 4.42 -5.81 -9.27
N LYS A 162 4.43 -5.26 -10.49
CA LYS A 162 5.02 -3.95 -10.80
C LYS A 162 4.45 -2.84 -9.89
N TRP A 163 3.13 -2.70 -9.83
CA TRP A 163 2.51 -1.57 -9.13
C TRP A 163 2.70 -1.66 -7.62
N SER A 164 2.78 -2.86 -7.05
CA SER A 164 3.06 -3.05 -5.62
C SER A 164 4.39 -2.46 -5.15
N PHE A 165 5.37 -2.26 -6.04
CA PHE A 165 6.58 -1.56 -5.64
C PHE A 165 6.34 -0.08 -5.35
N ASN A 166 5.36 0.55 -6.01
CA ASN A 166 5.04 1.98 -5.81
C ASN A 166 3.88 2.22 -4.84
N ILE A 167 3.17 1.18 -4.41
CA ILE A 167 2.04 1.33 -3.49
C ILE A 167 2.53 1.73 -2.11
N LYS A 168 1.76 2.58 -1.43
CA LYS A 168 2.04 3.02 -0.07
C LYS A 168 0.73 3.07 0.71
N PRO A 169 0.49 2.13 1.64
CA PRO A 169 -0.51 2.34 2.68
C PRO A 169 -0.22 3.62 3.45
N ASP A 170 -1.26 4.37 3.82
CA ASP A 170 -1.10 5.62 4.54
C ASP A 170 -0.52 5.41 5.92
N LEU A 171 -0.98 4.35 6.61
CA LEU A 171 -0.52 3.96 7.94
C LEU A 171 -0.45 2.43 8.04
N VAL A 172 0.61 1.89 8.63
CA VAL A 172 0.72 0.46 8.97
C VAL A 172 1.04 0.33 10.44
N VAL A 173 0.29 -0.52 11.14
CA VAL A 173 0.57 -0.88 12.55
C VAL A 173 0.97 -2.34 12.60
N LEU A 174 2.17 -2.61 13.11
CA LEU A 174 2.68 -3.96 13.35
C LEU A 174 2.56 -4.26 14.83
N VAL A 175 1.64 -5.16 15.18
CA VAL A 175 1.45 -5.63 16.55
C VAL A 175 1.93 -7.09 16.63
N PRO A 176 2.84 -7.44 17.55
CA PRO A 176 3.27 -8.83 17.73
C PRO A 176 2.08 -9.78 17.91
N GLY A 177 2.07 -10.88 17.16
CA GLY A 177 0.99 -11.89 17.21
C GLY A 177 -0.30 -11.51 16.46
N TRP A 178 -0.38 -10.31 15.89
CA TRP A 178 -1.48 -9.89 15.03
C TRP A 178 -1.08 -9.97 13.55
N ARG A 179 -2.09 -9.93 12.67
CA ARG A 179 -1.85 -9.55 11.27
C ARG A 179 -1.47 -8.06 11.22
N PRO A 180 -0.57 -7.64 10.32
CA PRO A 180 -0.34 -6.22 10.08
C PRO A 180 -1.66 -5.49 9.82
N LEU A 181 -1.87 -4.36 10.49
CA LEU A 181 -3.01 -3.49 10.19
C LEU A 181 -2.58 -2.57 9.04
N CYS A 182 -3.19 -2.75 7.88
CA CYS A 182 -2.95 -1.90 6.70
C CYS A 182 -4.09 -0.87 6.64
N ILE A 183 -3.79 0.36 7.02
CA ILE A 183 -4.77 1.44 7.17
C ILE A 183 -4.69 2.37 5.95
N GLU A 184 -5.82 2.55 5.30
CA GLU A 184 -6.04 3.50 4.22
C GLU A 184 -6.97 4.62 4.71
N ALA A 185 -6.56 5.86 4.51
CA ALA A 185 -7.30 7.04 4.91
C ALA A 185 -8.10 7.62 3.74
N LYS A 186 -9.38 7.90 3.97
CA LYS A 186 -10.27 8.52 2.99
C LYS A 186 -11.13 9.58 3.64
N LEU A 187 -10.99 10.84 3.24
CA LEU A 187 -11.88 11.90 3.71
C LEU A 187 -12.79 12.38 2.57
N GLU A 188 -12.18 12.78 1.45
CA GLU A 188 -12.91 13.20 0.25
C GLU A 188 -12.42 12.47 -1.00
N SER A 189 -11.20 11.94 -0.97
CA SER A 189 -10.67 11.18 -2.08
C SER A 189 -11.43 9.85 -2.24
N ARG A 190 -11.61 9.46 -3.51
CA ARG A 190 -12.02 8.10 -3.86
C ARG A 190 -10.81 7.18 -3.76
N GLU A 191 -11.06 5.87 -3.76
CA GLU A 191 -9.98 4.90 -3.95
C GLU A 191 -9.26 5.12 -5.30
N GLY A 192 -7.94 5.01 -5.29
CA GLY A 192 -7.11 5.06 -6.50
C GLY A 192 -7.16 3.74 -7.26
N TRP A 193 -7.03 3.79 -8.58
CA TRP A 193 -7.11 2.63 -9.47
C TRP A 193 -5.88 2.52 -10.36
N TYR A 194 -5.49 1.29 -10.69
CA TYR A 194 -4.38 1.00 -11.59
C TYR A 194 -4.86 0.26 -12.85
N PRO A 195 -4.29 0.57 -14.03
CA PRO A 195 -3.30 1.65 -14.28
C PRO A 195 -3.90 3.06 -14.16
N THR A 196 -3.04 4.07 -13.94
CA THR A 196 -3.44 5.49 -13.86
C THR A 196 -3.15 6.29 -15.13
N ASN A 197 -2.24 5.82 -15.99
CA ASN A 197 -1.86 6.49 -17.24
C ASN A 197 -2.83 6.13 -18.37
N ALA A 198 -3.38 7.12 -19.07
CA ALA A 198 -4.37 6.91 -20.14
C ALA A 198 -3.93 5.90 -21.24
N LYS A 199 -2.64 5.84 -21.59
CA LYS A 199 -2.15 4.86 -22.57
C LYS A 199 -2.12 3.45 -22.01
N GLU A 200 -1.72 3.29 -20.75
CA GLU A 200 -1.74 2.00 -20.06
C GLU A 200 -3.18 1.54 -19.80
N VAL A 201 -4.08 2.48 -19.46
CA VAL A 201 -5.53 2.23 -19.31
C VAL A 201 -6.09 1.66 -20.61
N LYS A 202 -5.84 2.33 -21.74
CA LYS A 202 -6.30 1.83 -23.04
C LYS A 202 -5.78 0.42 -23.33
N LEU A 203 -4.48 0.19 -23.15
CA LEU A 203 -3.89 -1.13 -23.35
C LEU A 203 -4.52 -2.21 -22.45
N PHE A 204 -4.79 -1.88 -21.18
CA PHE A 204 -5.46 -2.79 -20.26
C PHE A 204 -6.89 -3.09 -20.70
N ASP A 205 -7.65 -2.05 -21.03
CA ASP A 205 -9.04 -2.20 -21.49
C ASP A 205 -9.12 -2.98 -22.81
N ASP A 206 -8.14 -2.84 -23.71
CA ASP A 206 -8.03 -3.61 -24.96
C ASP A 206 -7.78 -5.12 -24.70
N ILE A 207 -7.09 -5.47 -23.60
CA ILE A 207 -6.74 -6.86 -23.24
C ILE A 207 -7.84 -7.53 -22.41
N PHE A 208 -8.39 -6.81 -21.43
CA PHE A 208 -9.32 -7.37 -20.44
C PHE A 208 -10.77 -6.99 -20.68
N GLY A 209 -11.05 -5.98 -21.51
CA GLY A 209 -12.35 -5.32 -21.62
C GLY A 209 -12.43 -4.03 -20.80
N SER A 210 -13.31 -3.12 -21.19
CA SER A 210 -13.45 -1.80 -20.54
C SER A 210 -13.69 -1.91 -19.04
N GLU A 211 -12.79 -1.30 -18.25
CA GLU A 211 -12.80 -1.31 -16.78
C GLU A 211 -12.62 -2.71 -16.14
N GLN A 212 -12.52 -3.75 -16.96
CA GLN A 212 -12.24 -5.10 -16.50
C GLN A 212 -10.73 -5.24 -16.27
N GLY A 213 -10.35 -5.95 -15.21
CA GLY A 213 -8.94 -6.17 -14.88
C GLY A 213 -8.22 -4.99 -14.23
N ARG A 214 -8.83 -3.80 -14.15
CA ARG A 214 -8.32 -2.69 -13.32
C ARG A 214 -8.28 -3.11 -11.85
N VAL A 215 -7.36 -2.54 -11.09
CA VAL A 215 -7.11 -2.94 -9.69
C VAL A 215 -7.16 -1.72 -8.77
N GLY A 216 -8.05 -1.75 -7.79
CA GLY A 216 -8.11 -0.77 -6.71
C GLY A 216 -6.87 -0.80 -5.81
N GLN A 217 -6.50 0.35 -5.27
CA GLN A 217 -5.36 0.52 -4.37
C GLN A 217 -5.40 -0.42 -3.16
N ILE A 218 -6.56 -0.62 -2.53
CA ILE A 218 -6.70 -1.50 -1.36
C ILE A 218 -6.45 -2.95 -1.75
N LYS A 219 -7.00 -3.38 -2.90
CA LYS A 219 -6.74 -4.71 -3.44
C LYS A 219 -5.25 -4.92 -3.75
N LEU A 220 -4.58 -3.90 -4.28
CA LEU A 220 -3.14 -3.96 -4.56
C LEU A 220 -2.27 -3.99 -3.28
N GLN A 221 -2.66 -3.27 -2.24
CA GLN A 221 -1.99 -3.34 -0.92
C GLN A 221 -2.11 -4.74 -0.33
N ARG A 222 -3.30 -5.35 -0.37
CA ARG A 222 -3.51 -6.72 0.10
C ARG A 222 -2.66 -7.71 -0.68
N PHE A 223 -2.63 -7.59 -2.02
CA PHE A 223 -1.74 -8.39 -2.86
C PHE A 223 -0.27 -8.26 -2.45
N MET A 224 0.21 -7.03 -2.18
CA MET A 224 1.57 -6.80 -1.70
C MET A 224 1.83 -7.53 -0.37
N PHE A 225 0.96 -7.36 0.63
CA PHE A 225 1.13 -7.98 1.94
C PHE A 225 1.06 -9.51 1.87
N GLU A 226 0.05 -10.05 1.19
CA GLU A 226 -0.22 -11.47 1.10
C GLU A 226 0.89 -12.21 0.33
N TYR A 227 1.19 -11.77 -0.89
CA TYR A 227 2.08 -12.54 -1.77
C TYR A 227 3.53 -12.05 -1.72
N LEU A 228 3.76 -10.75 -1.73
CA LEU A 228 5.13 -10.24 -1.84
C LEU A 228 5.82 -10.19 -0.48
N LEU A 229 5.13 -9.74 0.57
CA LEU A 229 5.67 -9.72 1.92
C LEU A 229 5.49 -11.05 2.66
N GLY A 230 4.55 -11.90 2.22
CA GLY A 230 4.28 -13.19 2.87
C GLY A 230 3.60 -13.05 4.23
N SER A 231 2.90 -11.93 4.45
CA SER A 231 2.26 -11.60 5.72
C SER A 231 0.91 -10.93 5.44
N PRO A 232 -0.17 -11.73 5.29
CA PRO A 232 -1.52 -11.20 5.04
C PRO A 232 -1.92 -10.14 6.06
N CYS A 233 -2.38 -8.99 5.59
CA CYS A 233 -2.79 -7.88 6.45
C CYS A 233 -4.29 -7.91 6.76
N GLN A 234 -4.67 -7.26 7.87
CA GLN A 234 -6.04 -6.80 8.09
C GLN A 234 -6.17 -5.40 7.48
N SER A 235 -6.99 -5.27 6.43
CA SER A 235 -7.29 -3.96 5.84
C SER A 235 -8.24 -3.18 6.74
N VAL A 236 -7.91 -1.91 6.95
CA VAL A 236 -8.72 -0.94 7.70
C VAL A 236 -8.87 0.30 6.82
N VAL A 237 -10.08 0.80 6.68
CA VAL A 237 -10.37 2.08 6.02
C VAL A 237 -10.90 3.02 7.07
N ILE A 238 -10.24 4.17 7.23
CA ILE A 238 -10.74 5.23 8.10
C ILE A 238 -11.28 6.36 7.22
N GLY A 239 -12.58 6.63 7.31
CA GLY A 239 -13.18 7.62 6.44
C GLY A 239 -14.64 7.94 6.70
N LYS A 240 -15.28 8.60 5.73
CA LYS A 240 -16.70 8.99 5.80
C LYS A 240 -17.66 7.98 5.18
N THR A 241 -17.21 7.30 4.12
CA THR A 241 -18.05 6.41 3.32
C THR A 241 -17.39 5.05 3.23
N LEU A 242 -18.18 4.01 3.47
CA LEU A 242 -17.77 2.63 3.22
C LEU A 242 -17.33 2.47 1.76
N LEU A 243 -16.12 1.98 1.55
CA LEU A 243 -15.69 1.51 0.23
C LEU A 243 -16.34 0.14 0.02
N THR A 244 -17.42 0.10 -0.76
CA THR A 244 -18.17 -1.12 -1.05
C THR A 244 -17.50 -1.89 -2.20
N GLU A 245 -16.40 -2.58 -1.93
CA GLU A 245 -15.98 -3.67 -2.81
C GLU A 245 -16.47 -5.02 -2.26
N PRO A 246 -17.14 -5.84 -3.08
CA PRO A 246 -17.43 -7.22 -2.72
C PRO A 246 -16.11 -7.99 -2.60
N SER A 247 -15.76 -8.34 -1.37
CA SER A 247 -14.55 -9.08 -1.02
C SER A 247 -14.91 -10.11 0.04
N GLU A 248 -14.33 -11.32 -0.07
CA GLU A 248 -14.53 -12.40 0.92
C GLU A 248 -14.10 -11.99 2.34
N ALA A 249 -13.15 -11.07 2.44
CA ALA A 249 -12.81 -10.39 3.68
C ALA A 249 -12.85 -8.88 3.44
N PRO A 250 -13.98 -8.20 3.72
CA PRO A 250 -14.09 -6.76 3.53
C PRO A 250 -13.18 -6.01 4.51
N PRO A 251 -12.71 -4.80 4.17
CA PRO A 251 -11.94 -3.99 5.11
C PRO A 251 -12.79 -3.63 6.33
N ILE A 252 -12.14 -3.49 7.49
CA ILE A 252 -12.78 -2.87 8.65
C ILE A 252 -12.97 -1.40 8.34
N PHE A 253 -14.19 -0.89 8.48
CA PHE A 253 -14.48 0.52 8.29
C PHE A 253 -14.65 1.23 9.63
N LEU A 254 -13.93 2.34 9.80
CA LEU A 254 -14.03 3.24 10.95
C LEU A 254 -14.29 4.67 10.49
N GLY A 255 -15.12 5.39 11.24
CA GLY A 255 -15.29 6.83 11.06
C GLY A 255 -14.12 7.60 11.68
N TRP A 256 -13.62 8.65 11.01
CA TRP A 256 -12.60 9.53 11.58
C TRP A 256 -13.00 10.06 12.97
N ARG A 257 -14.24 10.54 13.09
CA ARG A 257 -14.82 10.99 14.36
C ARG A 257 -14.80 9.88 15.41
N ASP A 258 -15.25 8.67 15.05
CA ASP A 258 -15.38 7.56 15.99
C ASP A 258 -14.02 7.10 16.50
N VAL A 259 -12.98 7.18 15.66
CA VAL A 259 -11.60 6.90 16.07
C VAL A 259 -11.13 7.95 17.08
N PHE A 260 -11.13 9.23 16.73
CA PHE A 260 -10.56 10.27 17.58
C PHE A 260 -11.37 10.54 18.86
N ALA A 261 -12.67 10.25 18.87
CA ALA A 261 -13.51 10.38 20.07
C ALA A 261 -13.13 9.38 21.18
N GLN A 262 -12.46 8.27 20.83
CA GLN A 262 -12.04 7.25 21.79
C GLN A 262 -10.61 7.46 22.30
N LEU A 263 -9.82 8.31 21.63
CA LEU A 263 -8.44 8.58 22.01
C LEU A 263 -8.38 9.65 23.10
N ASP A 264 -7.49 9.43 24.06
CA ASP A 264 -7.06 10.41 25.04
C ASP A 264 -6.21 11.49 24.36
N LEU A 265 -6.61 12.75 24.53
CA LEU A 265 -5.93 13.90 23.96
C LEU A 265 -5.22 14.74 25.03
N ASP A 266 -5.39 14.44 26.32
CA ASP A 266 -5.03 15.33 27.41
C ASP A 266 -3.53 15.60 27.47
N THR A 267 -2.72 14.58 27.16
CA THR A 267 -1.26 14.65 27.11
C THR A 267 -0.73 15.10 25.75
N SER A 268 -1.58 15.18 24.73
CA SER A 268 -1.14 15.44 23.37
C SER A 268 -0.69 16.88 23.15
N HIS A 269 0.15 17.07 22.12
CA HIS A 269 0.65 18.40 21.76
C HIS A 269 -0.53 19.40 21.57
N PRO A 270 -0.46 20.66 22.05
CA PRO A 270 -1.59 21.60 21.98
C PRO A 270 -2.19 21.80 20.59
N PHE A 271 -1.35 21.71 19.55
CA PHE A 271 -1.82 21.74 18.16
C PHE A 271 -2.77 20.58 17.84
N VAL A 272 -2.48 19.35 18.31
CA VAL A 272 -3.28 18.14 18.05
C VAL A 272 -4.66 18.28 18.69
N ARG A 273 -4.71 18.66 19.97
CA ARG A 273 -5.95 18.97 20.69
C ARG A 273 -6.78 20.02 19.94
N ARG A 274 -6.14 21.13 19.57
CA ARG A 274 -6.81 22.22 18.85
C ARG A 274 -7.29 21.78 17.47
N PHE A 275 -6.51 20.96 16.76
CA PHE A 275 -6.89 20.41 15.47
C PHE A 275 -8.15 19.56 15.60
N ILE A 276 -8.11 18.53 16.46
CA ILE A 276 -9.23 17.58 16.61
C ILE A 276 -10.46 18.30 17.14
N GLY A 277 -10.29 19.20 18.11
CA GLY A 277 -11.37 19.98 18.72
C GLY A 277 -12.02 21.04 17.82
N ALA A 278 -11.42 21.40 16.70
CA ALA A 278 -11.93 22.48 15.83
C ALA A 278 -12.05 22.09 14.35
N ASN A 279 -11.49 20.96 13.92
CA ASN A 279 -11.67 20.48 12.56
C ASN A 279 -13.08 19.88 12.42
N ARG A 280 -13.90 20.48 11.56
CA ARG A 280 -15.29 20.08 11.33
C ARG A 280 -15.48 18.61 10.94
N HIS A 281 -14.44 17.96 10.41
CA HIS A 281 -14.49 16.54 10.02
C HIS A 281 -14.32 15.59 11.20
N MET A 282 -13.95 16.12 12.37
CA MET A 282 -13.79 15.41 13.64
C MET A 282 -14.88 15.75 14.65
N GLN A 283 -15.65 16.81 14.39
CA GLN A 283 -16.72 17.24 15.28
C GLN A 283 -18.01 16.44 15.02
N PRO A 284 -18.88 16.26 16.02
CA PRO A 284 -20.25 15.80 15.80
C PRO A 284 -20.98 16.74 14.82
N GLU A 285 -21.83 16.20 13.94
CA GLU A 285 -22.67 17.05 13.09
C GLU A 285 -23.69 17.77 13.98
N GLY A 286 -23.56 19.09 14.12
CA GLY A 286 -24.54 19.94 14.80
C GLY A 286 -23.95 20.91 15.82
N HIS A 287 -23.60 22.11 15.35
CA HIS A 287 -23.90 23.38 16.00
C HIS A 287 -24.07 24.46 14.92
#